data_AF-A0A423S3C7-F1
#
_entry.id   AF-A0A423S3C7-F1
#
_cell.length_a   1.000
_cell.length_b   1.000
_cell.length_c   1.000
_cell.angle_alpha   90.00
_cell.angle_beta   90.00
_cell.angle_gamma   90.00
#
_symmetry.space_group_name_H-M   'P 1'
#
loop_
_entity.id
_entity.type
_entity.pdbx_description
1 polymer ?
#
loop_
_entity_poly.entity_id
_entity_poly.type
_entity_poly.pdbx_seq_one_letter_code
_entity_poly.pdbx_strand_id
1 'polypeptide(L)'
;MTTKAPDWEAIESAYRAGSLSIRSIAEKYGITEGAIRKKAKKEGWMRDLTGKVKAATKTKLVRTAGTQVRTPRTDEEIVEEAASEAAAVVLAHRTVLAQWRGIAGKLCTALESMEVTEDNHNEFARSLNAGVDAQLKVIKGERQAYNLDTEEGDSTVESLSSLMDDLSTEA
;
A
#
# COMPACT_ATOMS: atom_id res chain seq x y z
N MET A 1 5.37 -36.28 -11.97
CA MET A 1 5.57 -34.87 -11.60
C MET A 1 6.13 -34.83 -10.18
N THR A 2 7.41 -34.49 -10.04
CA THR A 2 8.15 -34.54 -8.77
C THR A 2 7.59 -33.49 -7.81
N THR A 3 6.92 -33.93 -6.75
CA THR A 3 6.49 -33.08 -5.63
C THR A 3 7.74 -32.53 -4.93
N LYS A 4 8.19 -31.37 -5.38
CA LYS A 4 9.30 -30.62 -4.78
C LYS A 4 8.90 -30.33 -3.33
N ALA A 5 9.75 -30.73 -2.38
CA ALA A 5 9.48 -30.50 -0.97
C ALA A 5 9.18 -29.00 -0.72
N PRO A 6 8.24 -28.65 0.18
CA PRO A 6 7.96 -27.26 0.50
C PRO A 6 9.24 -26.56 0.96
N ASP A 7 9.48 -25.36 0.41
CA ASP A 7 10.60 -24.51 0.80
C ASP A 7 10.33 -23.91 2.19
N TRP A 8 10.64 -24.69 3.22
CA TRP A 8 10.35 -24.33 4.61
C TRP A 8 11.13 -23.11 5.09
N GLU A 9 12.31 -22.84 4.51
CA GLU A 9 13.12 -21.66 4.84
C GLU A 9 12.45 -20.39 4.31
N ALA A 10 11.93 -20.43 3.07
CA ALA A 10 11.18 -19.31 2.50
C ALA A 10 9.83 -19.08 3.21
N ILE A 11 9.17 -20.15 3.67
CA ILE A 11 7.94 -20.08 4.46
C ILE A 11 8.22 -19.50 5.86
N GLU A 12 9.32 -19.91 6.51
CA GLU A 12 9.75 -19.38 7.80
C GLU A 12 10.03 -17.88 7.71
N SER A 13 10.81 -17.46 6.72
CA SER A 13 11.13 -16.05 6.47
C SER A 13 9.86 -15.20 6.29
N ALA A 14 8.93 -15.64 5.43
CA ALA A 14 7.66 -14.97 5.23
C ALA A 14 6.75 -14.96 6.48
N TYR A 15 6.82 -16.03 7.28
CA TYR A 15 6.10 -16.11 8.54
C TYR A 15 6.65 -15.10 9.56
N ARG A 16 7.98 -15.10 9.78
CA ARG A 16 8.66 -14.20 10.73
C ARG A 16 8.55 -12.73 10.33
N ALA A 17 8.61 -12.42 9.03
CA ALA A 17 8.45 -11.06 8.50
C ALA A 17 7.11 -10.40 8.87
N GLY A 18 6.05 -11.18 9.10
CA GLY A 18 4.78 -10.63 9.59
C GLY A 18 3.93 -9.89 8.55
N SER A 19 4.45 -9.60 7.35
CA SER A 19 3.83 -8.74 6.33
C SER A 19 2.62 -9.37 5.62
N LEU A 20 2.62 -10.69 5.43
CA LEU A 20 1.54 -11.44 4.78
C LEU A 20 0.65 -12.17 5.80
N SER A 21 -0.59 -12.48 5.45
CA SER A 21 -1.40 -13.40 6.29
C SER A 21 -0.88 -14.84 6.16
N ILE A 22 -1.07 -15.68 7.19
CA ILE A 22 -0.66 -17.10 7.12
C ILE A 22 -1.37 -17.83 5.96
N ARG A 23 -2.61 -17.45 5.66
CA ARG A 23 -3.38 -17.96 4.51
C ARG A 23 -2.76 -17.55 3.18
N SER A 24 -2.30 -16.32 3.06
CA SER A 24 -1.60 -15.82 1.85
C SER A 24 -0.24 -16.49 1.65
N ILE A 25 0.48 -16.78 2.73
CA ILE A 25 1.73 -17.57 2.69
C ILE A 25 1.43 -19.00 2.22
N ALA A 26 0.39 -19.63 2.77
CA ALA A 26 -0.06 -20.95 2.36
C ALA A 26 -0.40 -21.04 0.86
N GLU A 27 -1.13 -20.06 0.35
CA GLU A 27 -1.45 -19.95 -1.08
C GLU A 27 -0.19 -19.75 -1.95
N LYS A 28 0.72 -18.84 -1.57
CA LYS A 28 1.98 -18.56 -2.29
C LYS A 28 2.87 -19.80 -2.44
N TYR A 29 2.92 -20.65 -1.42
CA TYR A 29 3.77 -21.84 -1.40
C TYR A 29 3.02 -23.16 -1.68
N GLY A 30 1.73 -23.11 -2.00
CA GLY A 30 0.92 -24.29 -2.34
C GLY A 30 0.75 -25.29 -1.19
N ILE A 31 0.75 -24.81 0.06
CA ILE A 31 0.59 -25.64 1.26
C ILE A 31 -0.63 -25.20 2.07
N THR A 32 -1.04 -26.00 3.06
CA THR A 32 -2.17 -25.63 3.93
C THR A 32 -1.71 -24.72 5.07
N GLU A 33 -2.58 -23.78 5.46
CA GLU A 33 -2.35 -22.90 6.60
C GLU A 33 -2.04 -23.68 7.90
N GLY A 34 -2.74 -24.81 8.09
CA GLY A 34 -2.52 -25.71 9.22
C GLY A 34 -1.11 -26.33 9.25
N ALA A 35 -0.52 -26.62 8.07
CA ALA A 35 0.84 -27.13 7.99
C ALA A 35 1.87 -26.09 8.45
N ILE A 36 1.68 -24.82 8.06
CA ILE A 36 2.52 -23.70 8.51
C ILE A 36 2.42 -23.53 10.03
N ARG A 37 1.21 -23.46 10.59
CA ARG A 37 1.02 -23.30 12.05
C ARG A 37 1.62 -24.46 12.84
N LYS A 38 1.48 -25.70 12.35
CA LYS A 38 2.07 -26.89 12.99
C LYS A 38 3.59 -26.86 12.97
N LYS A 39 4.19 -26.43 11.87
CA LYS A 39 5.65 -26.28 11.74
C LYS A 39 6.18 -25.13 12.59
N ALA A 40 5.52 -23.97 12.56
CA ALA A 40 5.84 -22.81 13.40
C ALA A 40 5.84 -23.15 14.90
N LYS A 41 4.82 -23.89 15.37
CA LYS A 41 4.77 -24.34 16.77
C LYS A 41 5.89 -25.33 17.13
N LYS A 42 6.29 -26.19 16.18
CA LYS A 42 7.34 -27.19 16.37
C LYS A 42 8.74 -26.56 16.42
N GLU A 43 8.99 -25.60 15.55
CA GLU A 43 10.30 -24.95 15.37
C GLU A 43 10.42 -23.62 16.13
N GLY A 44 9.35 -23.16 16.80
CA GLY A 44 9.36 -21.95 17.63
C GLY A 44 9.30 -20.63 16.86
N TRP A 45 8.78 -20.62 15.64
CA TRP A 45 8.73 -19.39 14.82
C TRP A 45 7.85 -18.32 15.44
N MET A 46 8.35 -17.08 15.49
CA MET A 46 7.65 -15.90 16.03
C MET A 46 7.50 -14.82 14.95
N ARG A 47 6.38 -14.08 14.95
CA ARG A 47 6.10 -12.97 13.99
C ARG A 47 6.49 -11.61 14.57
N ASP A 48 7.68 -11.51 15.12
CA ASP A 48 8.19 -10.35 15.86
C ASP A 48 8.75 -9.24 14.95
N LEU A 49 9.11 -9.56 13.70
CA LEU A 49 9.69 -8.59 12.77
C LEU A 49 8.67 -7.63 12.14
N THR A 50 7.37 -7.80 12.41
CA THR A 50 6.29 -6.98 11.82
C THR A 50 6.52 -5.47 11.98
N GLY A 51 6.97 -5.02 13.16
CA GLY A 51 7.26 -3.60 13.43
C GLY A 51 8.46 -3.09 12.64
N LYS A 52 9.55 -3.89 12.59
CA LYS A 52 10.77 -3.56 11.85
C LYS A 52 10.53 -3.50 10.35
N VAL A 53 9.76 -4.44 9.79
CA VAL A 53 9.35 -4.44 8.37
C VAL A 53 8.55 -3.19 8.03
N LYS A 54 7.59 -2.78 8.87
CA LYS A 54 6.83 -1.54 8.66
C LYS A 54 7.74 -0.30 8.66
N ALA A 55 8.64 -0.20 9.63
CA ALA A 55 9.60 0.91 9.72
C ALA A 55 10.54 0.95 8.50
N ALA A 56 11.11 -0.19 8.10
CA ALA A 56 11.98 -0.28 6.92
C ALA A 56 11.23 0.03 5.62
N THR A 57 9.97 -0.41 5.48
CA THR A 57 9.12 -0.07 4.34
C THR A 57 8.93 1.43 4.24
N LYS A 58 8.64 2.09 5.38
CA LYS A 58 8.49 3.55 5.47
C LYS A 58 9.77 4.27 5.06
N THR A 59 10.93 3.85 5.56
CA THR A 59 12.23 4.41 5.19
C THR A 59 12.51 4.27 3.68
N LYS A 60 12.19 3.12 3.09
CA LYS A 60 12.35 2.90 1.65
C LYS A 60 11.41 3.71 0.78
N LEU A 61 10.20 4.01 1.26
CA LEU A 61 9.28 4.91 0.58
C LEU A 61 9.82 6.34 0.48
N VAL A 62 10.70 6.74 1.40
CA VAL A 62 11.33 8.07 1.45
C VAL A 62 12.67 8.09 0.70
N ARG A 63 13.43 6.99 0.74
CA ARG A 63 14.80 6.95 0.22
C ARG A 63 14.97 5.92 -0.90
N THR A 64 15.32 6.38 -2.09
CA THR A 64 15.60 5.53 -3.25
C THR A 64 17.03 4.96 -3.17
N ALA A 65 17.10 3.65 -2.88
CA ALA A 65 18.19 2.68 -3.11
C ALA A 65 19.61 2.92 -2.56
N GLY A 66 20.13 1.90 -1.86
CA GLY A 66 21.55 1.65 -1.63
C GLY A 66 21.79 0.16 -1.37
N THR A 67 22.72 -0.43 -2.13
CA THR A 67 23.00 -1.88 -2.22
C THR A 67 23.87 -2.37 -1.05
N GLN A 68 23.61 -3.57 -0.51
CA GLN A 68 24.61 -4.35 0.24
C GLN A 68 24.56 -5.86 -0.04
N VAL A 69 25.72 -6.49 0.21
CA VAL A 69 26.20 -7.80 -0.24
C VAL A 69 25.93 -8.90 0.80
N ARG A 70 25.64 -10.11 0.29
CA ARG A 70 25.12 -11.32 0.96
C ARG A 70 26.12 -12.12 1.81
N THR A 71 25.66 -12.65 2.95
CA THR A 71 25.82 -14.02 3.50
C THR A 71 24.73 -14.25 4.58
N PRO A 72 24.57 -15.45 5.19
CA PRO A 72 23.29 -16.15 5.37
C PRO A 72 22.13 -15.31 5.97
N ARG A 73 20.88 -15.59 5.57
CA ARG A 73 19.68 -14.76 5.78
C ARG A 73 19.47 -14.33 7.23
N THR A 74 20.02 -13.17 7.59
CA THR A 74 19.83 -12.54 8.89
C THR A 74 18.42 -11.95 9.00
N ASP A 75 17.96 -11.68 10.22
CA ASP A 75 16.70 -10.97 10.45
C ASP A 75 16.68 -9.62 9.69
N GLU A 76 17.83 -8.96 9.52
CA GLU A 76 17.97 -7.78 8.66
C GLU A 76 17.68 -8.06 7.18
N GLU A 77 18.19 -9.15 6.60
CA GLU A 77 17.89 -9.50 5.19
C GLU A 77 16.40 -9.84 5.01
N ILE A 78 15.78 -10.53 5.97
CA ILE A 78 14.33 -10.81 5.98
C ILE A 78 13.52 -9.51 6.02
N VAL A 79 13.92 -8.57 6.89
CA VAL A 79 13.27 -7.27 7.02
C VAL A 79 13.42 -6.45 5.74
N GLU A 80 14.63 -6.41 5.18
CA GLU A 80 14.97 -5.63 4.00
C GLU A 80 14.20 -6.11 2.77
N GLU A 81 14.12 -7.42 2.55
CA GLU A 81 13.37 -8.01 1.43
C GLU A 81 11.86 -7.77 1.59
N ALA A 82 11.31 -8.05 2.77
CA ALA A 82 9.89 -7.80 3.03
C ALA A 82 9.52 -6.32 2.89
N ALA A 83 10.42 -5.42 3.29
CA ALA A 83 10.25 -3.98 3.13
C ALA A 83 10.34 -3.53 1.67
N SER A 84 11.24 -4.12 0.87
CA SER A 84 11.31 -3.89 -0.58
C SER A 84 10.00 -4.30 -1.27
N GLU A 85 9.51 -5.51 -0.97
CA GLU A 85 8.26 -6.01 -1.56
C GLU A 85 7.08 -5.12 -1.17
N ALA A 86 6.96 -4.76 0.12
CA ALA A 86 5.89 -3.88 0.59
C ALA A 86 5.97 -2.48 -0.05
N ALA A 87 7.16 -1.90 -0.17
CA ALA A 87 7.34 -0.61 -0.82
C ALA A 87 6.95 -0.65 -2.30
N ALA A 88 7.32 -1.72 -3.02
CA ALA A 88 6.94 -1.89 -4.43
C ALA A 88 5.41 -1.95 -4.61
N VAL A 89 4.70 -2.65 -3.73
CA VAL A 89 3.22 -2.70 -3.74
C VAL A 89 2.63 -1.31 -3.51
N VAL A 90 3.13 -0.56 -2.53
CA VAL A 90 2.65 0.80 -2.24
C VAL A 90 2.90 1.74 -3.43
N LEU A 91 4.06 1.67 -4.07
CA LEU A 91 4.36 2.46 -5.28
C LEU A 91 3.43 2.10 -6.45
N ALA A 92 3.11 0.82 -6.63
CA ALA A 92 2.13 0.38 -7.63
C ALA A 92 0.73 0.93 -7.31
N HIS A 93 0.30 0.86 -6.05
CA HIS A 93 -0.98 1.45 -5.61
C HIS A 93 -1.04 2.96 -5.86
N ARG A 94 0.02 3.72 -5.56
CA ARG A 94 0.09 5.17 -5.86
C ARG A 94 -0.15 5.45 -7.34
N THR A 95 0.45 4.64 -8.22
CA THR A 95 0.28 4.77 -9.67
C THR A 95 -1.17 4.51 -10.09
N VAL A 96 -1.77 3.44 -9.58
CA VAL A 96 -3.17 3.08 -9.89
C VAL A 96 -4.15 4.14 -9.34
N LEU A 97 -3.94 4.63 -8.13
CA LEU A 97 -4.77 5.69 -7.54
C LEU A 97 -4.71 6.98 -8.37
N ALA A 98 -3.52 7.38 -8.84
CA ALA A 98 -3.38 8.53 -9.73
C ALA A 98 -4.14 8.34 -11.05
N GLN A 99 -4.15 7.14 -11.62
CA GLN A 99 -4.94 6.83 -12.81
C GLN A 99 -6.45 6.96 -12.52
N TRP A 100 -6.93 6.41 -11.40
CA TRP A 100 -8.33 6.54 -10.99
C TRP A 100 -8.75 7.99 -10.73
N ARG A 101 -7.89 8.80 -10.10
CA ARG A 101 -8.11 10.24 -9.94
C ARG A 101 -8.28 10.92 -11.30
N GLY A 102 -7.46 10.57 -12.29
CA GLY A 102 -7.59 11.09 -13.65
C GLY A 102 -8.91 10.69 -14.32
N ILE A 103 -9.41 9.47 -14.10
CA ILE A 103 -10.71 9.02 -14.60
C ILE A 103 -11.85 9.79 -13.92
N ALA A 104 -11.81 9.94 -12.60
CA ALA A 104 -12.81 10.69 -11.84
C ALA A 104 -12.86 12.18 -12.27
N GLY A 105 -11.70 12.78 -12.53
CA GLY A 105 -11.61 14.14 -13.08
C GLY A 105 -12.31 14.30 -14.42
N LYS A 106 -12.14 13.33 -15.34
CA LYS A 106 -12.85 13.33 -16.64
C LYS A 106 -14.37 13.29 -16.46
N LEU A 107 -14.88 12.49 -15.52
CA LEU A 107 -16.31 12.44 -15.22
C LEU A 107 -16.80 13.78 -14.65
N CYS A 108 -16.03 14.40 -13.75
CA CYS A 108 -16.33 15.72 -13.21
C CYS A 108 -16.49 16.76 -14.34
N THR A 109 -15.50 16.87 -15.23
CA THR A 109 -15.54 17.80 -16.37
C THR A 109 -16.72 17.51 -17.30
N ALA A 110 -17.03 16.24 -17.56
CA ALA A 110 -18.17 15.87 -18.40
C ALA A 110 -19.50 16.31 -17.76
N LEU A 111 -19.69 16.08 -16.45
CA LEU A 111 -20.88 16.51 -15.72
C LEU A 111 -20.96 18.04 -15.64
N GLU A 112 -19.85 18.74 -15.44
CA GLU A 112 -19.81 20.21 -15.41
C GLU A 112 -20.27 20.84 -16.74
N SER A 113 -19.89 20.22 -17.87
CA SER A 113 -20.28 20.69 -19.21
C SER A 113 -21.69 20.29 -19.64
N MET A 114 -22.37 19.42 -18.90
CA MET A 114 -23.67 18.87 -19.29
C MET A 114 -24.81 19.79 -18.87
N GLU A 115 -25.67 20.14 -19.82
CA GLU A 115 -26.92 20.84 -19.53
C GLU A 115 -27.90 19.91 -18.79
N VAL A 116 -28.40 20.35 -17.64
CA VAL A 116 -29.37 19.61 -16.84
C VAL A 116 -30.78 20.00 -17.29
N THR A 117 -31.55 18.99 -17.71
CA THR A 117 -32.91 19.12 -18.25
C THR A 117 -33.89 18.23 -17.47
N GLU A 118 -35.19 18.45 -17.66
CA GLU A 118 -36.22 17.58 -17.06
C GLU A 118 -36.08 16.11 -17.51
N ASP A 119 -35.47 15.84 -18.66
CA ASP A 119 -35.30 14.47 -19.16
C ASP A 119 -34.07 13.74 -18.57
N ASN A 120 -33.08 14.46 -18.02
CA ASN A 120 -31.80 13.86 -17.58
C ASN A 120 -31.40 14.13 -16.13
N HIS A 121 -32.13 14.98 -15.40
CA HIS A 121 -31.76 15.43 -14.05
C HIS A 121 -31.60 14.27 -13.04
N ASN A 122 -32.37 13.19 -13.18
CA ASN A 122 -32.28 12.03 -12.29
C ASN A 122 -30.99 11.22 -12.53
N GLU A 123 -30.66 10.95 -13.78
CA GLU A 123 -29.43 10.28 -14.20
C GLU A 123 -28.19 11.12 -13.86
N PHE A 124 -28.29 12.44 -14.02
CA PHE A 124 -27.26 13.40 -13.62
C PHE A 124 -27.01 13.32 -12.11
N ALA A 125 -28.06 13.42 -11.29
CA ALA A 125 -27.94 13.35 -9.83
C ALA A 125 -27.34 12.02 -9.34
N ARG A 126 -27.71 10.90 -9.96
CA ARG A 126 -27.11 9.58 -9.67
C ARG A 126 -25.63 9.54 -10.04
N SER A 127 -25.28 10.06 -11.22
CA SER A 127 -23.89 10.10 -11.69
C SER A 127 -23.01 10.99 -10.82
N LEU A 128 -23.55 12.14 -10.37
CA LEU A 128 -22.88 13.03 -9.43
C LEU A 128 -22.60 12.34 -8.09
N ASN A 129 -23.62 11.71 -7.49
CA ASN A 129 -23.43 10.98 -6.22
C ASN A 129 -22.39 9.86 -6.33
N ALA A 130 -22.48 9.04 -7.39
CA ALA A 130 -21.51 7.98 -7.63
C ALA A 130 -20.08 8.53 -7.86
N GLY A 131 -19.97 9.67 -8.56
CA GLY A 131 -18.71 10.36 -8.78
C GLY A 131 -18.08 10.89 -7.49
N VAL A 132 -18.88 11.55 -6.64
CA VAL A 132 -18.43 12.05 -5.33
C VAL A 132 -17.96 10.91 -4.42
N ASP A 133 -18.73 9.81 -4.36
CA ASP A 133 -18.36 8.63 -3.59
C ASP A 133 -17.06 7.98 -4.08
N ALA A 134 -16.88 7.89 -5.40
CA ALA A 134 -15.65 7.39 -6.01
C ALA A 134 -14.46 8.30 -5.66
N GLN A 135 -14.65 9.61 -5.76
CA GLN A 135 -13.62 10.60 -5.45
C GLN A 135 -13.19 10.54 -3.99
N LEU A 136 -14.14 10.44 -3.04
CA LEU A 136 -13.83 10.30 -1.62
C LEU A 136 -13.00 9.05 -1.33
N LYS A 137 -13.29 7.93 -2.00
CA LYS A 137 -12.53 6.68 -1.85
C LYS A 137 -11.13 6.81 -2.43
N VAL A 138 -10.98 7.44 -3.59
CA VAL A 138 -9.66 7.71 -4.20
C VAL A 138 -8.83 8.61 -3.29
N ILE A 139 -9.38 9.72 -2.81
CA ILE A 139 -8.70 10.64 -1.88
C ILE A 139 -8.25 9.90 -0.62
N LYS A 140 -9.14 9.12 -0.01
CA LYS A 140 -8.80 8.32 1.17
C LYS A 140 -7.65 7.35 0.88
N GLY A 141 -7.73 6.62 -0.22
CA GLY A 141 -6.67 5.68 -0.62
C GLY A 141 -5.33 6.37 -0.86
N GLU A 142 -5.36 7.56 -1.46
CA GLU A 142 -4.17 8.37 -1.71
C GLU A 142 -3.56 8.88 -0.41
N ARG A 143 -4.36 9.48 0.47
CA ARG A 143 -3.87 9.94 1.78
C ARG A 143 -3.18 8.82 2.55
N GLN A 144 -3.75 7.61 2.53
CA GLN A 144 -3.14 6.43 3.12
C GLN A 144 -1.85 6.01 2.41
N ALA A 145 -1.84 5.95 1.07
CA ALA A 145 -0.68 5.54 0.29
C ALA A 145 0.50 6.53 0.39
N TYR A 146 0.22 7.81 0.64
CA TYR A 146 1.22 8.86 0.85
C TYR A 146 1.52 9.13 2.34
N ASN A 147 0.98 8.32 3.26
CA ASN A 147 1.14 8.47 4.71
C ASN A 147 0.66 9.82 5.28
N LEU A 148 -0.24 10.52 4.57
CA LEU A 148 -0.83 11.80 4.98
C LEU A 148 -1.82 11.67 6.15
N ASP A 149 -2.17 10.45 6.55
CA ASP A 149 -3.01 10.15 7.71
C ASP A 149 -2.19 9.78 8.97
N THR A 150 -0.87 10.03 8.96
CA THR A 150 0.03 9.80 10.10
C THR A 150 0.53 11.12 10.67
N GLU A 151 1.05 11.14 11.90
CA GLU A 151 1.64 12.37 12.50
C GLU A 151 2.72 13.00 11.61
N GLU A 152 3.50 12.19 10.90
CA GLU A 152 4.50 12.66 9.95
C GLU A 152 3.86 13.19 8.65
N GLY A 153 2.68 12.69 8.30
CA GLY A 153 1.85 13.26 7.26
C GLY A 153 1.28 14.63 7.64
N ASP A 154 0.85 14.77 8.89
CA ASP A 154 0.27 16.02 9.42
C ASP A 154 1.29 17.17 9.36
N SER A 155 2.53 16.91 9.80
CA SER A 155 3.63 17.90 9.71
C SER A 155 4.00 18.26 8.27
N THR A 156 3.92 17.30 7.32
CA THR A 156 4.14 17.61 5.90
C THR A 156 3.04 18.48 5.31
N VAL A 157 1.78 18.29 5.74
CA VAL A 157 0.65 19.11 5.30
C VAL A 157 0.74 20.53 5.88
N GLU A 158 1.07 20.67 7.16
CA GLU A 158 1.30 21.98 7.81
C GLU A 158 2.44 22.75 7.13
N SER A 159 3.56 22.10 6.84
CA SER A 159 4.68 22.73 6.13
C SER A 159 4.31 23.19 4.73
N LEU A 160 3.48 22.42 4.00
CA LEU A 160 2.98 22.80 2.68
C LEU A 160 2.00 23.98 2.76
N SER A 161 1.12 24.00 3.76
CA SER A 161 0.19 25.10 3.98
C SER A 161 0.94 26.41 4.23
N SER A 162 1.94 26.39 5.11
CA SER A 162 2.78 27.57 5.39
C SER A 162 3.47 28.10 4.12
N LEU A 163 4.00 27.21 3.27
CA LEU A 163 4.62 27.59 2.00
C LEU A 163 3.62 28.19 1.00
N MET A 164 2.39 27.68 0.95
CA MET A 164 1.34 28.23 0.09
C MET A 164 0.87 29.61 0.57
N ASP A 165 0.74 29.79 1.89
CA ASP A 165 0.38 31.07 2.49
C ASP A 165 1.47 32.11 2.18
N ASP A 166 2.75 31.77 2.37
CA ASP A 166 3.88 32.64 2.05
C ASP A 166 3.85 33.08 0.56
N LEU A 167 3.67 32.12 -0.36
CA LEU A 167 3.55 32.38 -1.80
C LEU A 167 2.32 33.23 -2.16
N SER A 168 1.22 33.08 -1.44
CA SER A 168 0.00 33.87 -1.65
C SER A 168 0.13 35.31 -1.14
N THR A 169 1.01 35.56 -0.18
CA THR A 169 1.33 36.92 0.30
C THR A 169 2.37 37.65 -0.56
N GLU A 170 3.12 36.94 -1.41
CA GLU A 170 4.09 37.53 -2.35
C GLU A 170 3.51 37.88 -3.73
N ALA A 171 2.24 37.55 -4.00
CA ALA A 171 1.51 37.85 -5.25
C ALA A 171 0.54 39.03 -5.09
#